data_AF-A0A1V4URN9-F1
#
_entry.id   AF-A0A1V4URN9-F1
#
_cell.length_a   1.000
_cell.length_b   1.000
_cell.length_c   1.000
_cell.angle_alpha   90.00
_cell.angle_beta   90.00
_cell.angle_gamma   90.00
#
_symmetry.space_group_name_H-M   'P 1'
#
loop_
_entity.id
_entity.type
_entity.pdbx_description
1 polymer ?
#
loop_
_entity_poly.entity_id
_entity_poly.type
_entity_poly.pdbx_seq_one_letter_code
_entity_poly.pdbx_strand_id
1 'polypeptide(L)'
;MGQMGYQQRTEFNKRILKIGENGAEISPAGGFMHYGVLKNPYVLIKGSIPGPVKRLVRIRPAMRQGEHVVRQPSIEFVSVESKQG
;
A
#
# COMPACT_ATOMS: atom_id res chain seq x y z
N MET A 1 -10.43 24.86 -21.01
CA MET A 1 -10.01 23.44 -20.89
C MET A 1 -8.63 23.41 -20.26
N GLY A 2 -8.33 22.46 -19.38
CA GLY A 2 -7.07 22.44 -18.61
C GLY A 2 -6.65 21.04 -18.20
N GLN A 3 -5.48 20.93 -17.58
CA GLN A 3 -4.88 19.65 -17.20
C GLN A 3 -5.64 18.99 -16.04
N MET A 4 -6.05 17.74 -16.22
CA MET A 4 -6.63 16.90 -15.17
C MET A 4 -5.72 15.71 -14.90
N GLY A 5 -5.33 15.51 -13.64
CA GLY A 5 -4.39 14.45 -13.24
C GLY A 5 -2.92 14.90 -13.15
N TYR A 6 -2.09 14.02 -12.61
CA TYR A 6 -0.67 14.25 -12.33
C TYR A 6 -0.34 15.30 -11.25
N GLN A 7 -1.35 15.89 -10.59
CA GLN A 7 -1.13 16.78 -9.45
C GLN A 7 -0.58 16.02 -8.24
N GLN A 8 0.23 16.72 -7.43
CA GLN A 8 0.68 16.20 -6.15
C GLN A 8 -0.49 16.14 -5.15
N ARG A 9 -0.61 15.02 -4.45
CA ARG A 9 -1.59 14.80 -3.38
C ARG A 9 -0.88 14.32 -2.12
N THR A 10 -1.36 14.77 -0.97
CA THR A 10 -0.91 14.29 0.34
C THR A 10 -2.11 13.76 1.08
N GLU A 11 -2.15 12.45 1.32
CA GLU A 11 -3.17 11.82 2.14
C GLU A 11 -2.65 11.64 3.57
N PHE A 12 -3.50 11.93 4.55
CA PHE A 12 -3.12 11.90 5.96
C PHE A 12 -3.61 10.62 6.65
N ASN A 13 -2.95 10.27 7.76
CA ASN A 13 -3.41 9.27 8.73
C ASN A 13 -3.69 7.89 8.14
N LYS A 14 -2.89 7.49 7.15
CA LYS A 14 -2.90 6.13 6.61
C LYS A 14 -2.26 5.17 7.61
N ARG A 15 -2.97 4.08 7.91
CA ARG A 15 -2.51 3.07 8.86
C ARG A 15 -1.63 2.06 8.16
N ILE A 16 -0.47 1.78 8.74
CA ILE A 16 0.41 0.67 8.35
C ILE A 16 -0.13 -0.60 9.01
N LEU A 17 -0.33 -1.64 8.21
CA LEU A 17 -0.85 -2.94 8.65
C LEU A 17 0.27 -3.92 8.95
N LYS A 18 1.25 -4.01 8.05
CA LYS A 18 2.41 -4.92 8.16
C LYS A 18 3.62 -4.27 7.50
N ILE A 19 4.79 -4.49 8.06
CA ILE A 19 6.08 -4.28 7.41
C ILE A 19 6.70 -5.66 7.32
N GLY A 20 7.17 -6.06 6.14
CA GLY A 20 7.73 -7.39 5.94
C GLY A 20 8.89 -7.36 4.95
N GLU A 21 9.77 -8.34 5.06
CA GLU A 21 10.95 -8.45 4.20
C GLU A 21 10.70 -9.40 3.01
N ASN A 22 9.88 -10.44 3.23
CA ASN A 22 9.62 -11.46 2.22
C ASN A 22 8.36 -11.17 1.39
N GLY A 23 8.56 -10.65 0.18
CA GLY A 23 7.48 -10.33 -0.76
C GLY A 23 6.69 -11.54 -1.29
N ALA A 24 7.17 -12.77 -1.08
CA ALA A 24 6.46 -13.97 -1.53
C ALA A 24 5.16 -14.24 -0.75
N GLU A 25 5.08 -13.81 0.52
CA GLU A 25 3.90 -14.01 1.38
C GLU A 25 2.67 -13.23 0.92
N ILE A 26 2.88 -12.16 0.15
CA ILE A 26 1.84 -11.19 -0.22
C ILE A 26 1.60 -11.15 -1.73
N SER A 27 2.54 -11.65 -2.54
CA SER A 27 2.45 -11.59 -4.00
C SER A 27 1.38 -12.56 -4.51
N PRO A 28 0.29 -12.08 -5.13
CA PRO A 28 -0.77 -12.95 -5.63
C PRO A 28 -0.24 -13.92 -6.69
N ALA A 29 -0.95 -15.03 -6.92
CA ALA A 29 -0.66 -15.96 -7.99
C ALA A 29 -0.60 -15.23 -9.35
N GLY A 30 0.53 -15.35 -10.06
CA GLY A 30 0.80 -14.61 -11.30
C GLY A 30 1.39 -13.20 -11.12
N GLY A 31 1.53 -12.73 -9.88
CA GLY A 31 2.12 -11.44 -9.54
C GLY A 31 1.13 -10.27 -9.63
N PHE A 32 1.57 -9.09 -9.18
CA PHE A 32 0.78 -7.87 -9.27
C PHE A 32 0.69 -7.39 -10.73
N MET A 33 -0.52 -7.12 -11.20
CA MET A 33 -0.76 -6.64 -12.56
C MET A 33 0.04 -5.36 -12.86
N HIS A 34 0.71 -5.32 -14.01
CA HIS A 34 1.62 -4.26 -14.45
C HIS A 34 2.84 -3.98 -13.55
N TYR A 35 3.05 -4.76 -12.48
CA TYR A 35 4.20 -4.63 -11.58
C TYR A 35 5.10 -5.87 -11.62
N GLY A 36 4.56 -7.04 -11.29
CA GLY A 36 5.28 -8.31 -11.15
C GLY A 36 5.28 -8.85 -9.72
N VAL A 37 6.25 -9.73 -9.43
CA VAL A 37 6.43 -10.37 -8.11
C VAL A 37 7.32 -9.50 -7.22
N LEU A 38 6.95 -9.35 -5.94
CA LEU A 38 7.74 -8.60 -4.97
C LEU A 38 8.92 -9.45 -4.47
N LYS A 39 10.14 -8.93 -4.60
CA LYS A 39 11.38 -9.56 -4.10
C LYS A 39 12.04 -8.79 -2.96
N ASN A 40 11.54 -7.60 -2.67
CA ASN A 40 12.14 -6.65 -1.73
C ASN A 40 11.22 -6.46 -0.52
N PRO A 41 11.72 -5.81 0.55
CA PRO A 41 10.88 -5.41 1.67
C PRO A 41 9.69 -4.57 1.23
N TYR A 42 8.56 -4.78 1.90
CA TYR A 42 7.28 -4.19 1.56
C TYR A 42 6.57 -3.63 2.80
N VAL A 43 5.63 -2.73 2.54
CA VAL A 43 4.75 -2.16 3.56
C VAL A 43 3.31 -2.30 3.08
N LEU A 44 2.44 -2.83 3.94
CA LEU A 44 1.00 -2.86 3.73
C LEU A 44 0.36 -1.61 4.32
N ILE A 45 -0.31 -0.84 3.48
CA ILE A 45 -1.00 0.39 3.86
C ILE A 45 -2.50 0.19 3.69
N LYS A 46 -3.28 0.60 4.69
CA LYS A 46 -4.74 0.51 4.64
C LYS A 46 -5.31 1.47 3.59
N GLY A 47 -6.11 0.92 2.66
CA GLY A 47 -6.90 1.68 1.69
C GLY A 47 -6.15 2.05 0.42
N SER A 48 -6.56 3.13 -0.25
CA SER A 48 -5.96 3.62 -1.49
C SER A 48 -4.71 4.46 -1.27
N ILE A 49 -3.89 4.60 -2.31
CA ILE A 49 -2.70 5.45 -2.39
C ILE A 49 -2.78 6.26 -3.70
N PRO A 50 -2.45 7.56 -3.70
CA PRO A 50 -2.51 8.36 -4.90
C PRO A 50 -1.39 8.00 -5.89
N GLY A 51 -1.79 7.74 -7.14
CA GLY A 51 -0.87 7.50 -8.24
C GLY A 51 -0.99 6.10 -8.85
N PRO A 52 -0.48 5.92 -10.09
CA PRO A 52 -0.46 4.62 -10.73
C PRO A 52 0.62 3.69 -10.14
N VAL A 53 0.52 2.42 -10.50
CA VAL A 53 1.52 1.38 -10.22
C VAL A 53 2.91 1.84 -10.67
N LYS A 54 3.97 1.52 -9.90
CA LYS A 54 5.38 1.96 -10.07
C LYS A 54 5.69 3.44 -9.78
N ARG A 55 4.73 4.26 -9.37
CA ARG A 55 5.01 5.66 -8.97
C ARG A 55 5.70 5.73 -7.61
N LEU A 56 6.69 6.61 -7.48
CA LEU A 56 7.33 6.91 -6.20
C LEU A 56 6.33 7.56 -5.23
N VAL A 57 6.27 7.03 -4.02
CA VAL A 57 5.45 7.54 -2.91
C VAL A 57 6.37 7.91 -1.75
N ARG A 58 6.12 9.05 -1.11
CA ARG A 58 6.84 9.49 0.09
C ARG A 58 5.98 9.22 1.32
N ILE A 59 6.55 8.54 2.31
CA ILE A 59 5.92 8.28 3.60
C ILE A 59 6.57 9.18 4.65
N ARG A 60 5.78 9.78 5.52
CA ARG A 60 6.25 10.55 6.67
C ARG A 60 5.39 10.26 7.90
N PRO A 61 5.91 10.42 9.13
CA PRO A 61 5.11 10.32 10.34
C PRO A 61 3.89 11.27 10.31
N ALA A 62 2.77 10.81 10.86
CA ALA A 62 1.54 11.59 10.93
C ALA A 62 1.75 12.80 11.86
N MET A 63 1.47 14.01 11.34
CA MET A 63 1.57 15.24 12.15
C MET A 63 0.35 15.47 13.03
N ARG A 64 -0.78 14.84 12.71
CA ARG A 64 -2.03 14.94 13.47
C ARG A 64 -2.43 13.54 13.87
N GLN A 65 -2.15 13.15 15.11
CA GLN A 65 -2.68 11.90 15.66
C GLN A 65 -4.20 12.07 15.73
N GLY A 66 -4.95 11.36 14.88
CA GLY A 66 -6.39 11.21 15.10
C GLY A 66 -6.65 10.43 16.39
N GLU A 67 -7.91 10.36 16.85
CA GLU A 67 -8.36 9.56 18.01
C GLU A 67 -8.13 8.03 17.88
N HIS A 68 -7.29 7.58 16.96
CA HIS A 68 -6.99 6.18 16.79
C HIS A 68 -6.02 5.73 17.87
N VAL A 69 -6.57 5.07 18.88
CA VAL A 69 -5.84 4.25 19.85
C VAL A 69 -4.82 3.38 19.11
N VAL A 70 -3.55 3.46 19.53
CA VAL A 70 -2.45 2.66 18.98
C VAL A 70 -2.72 1.19 19.31
N ARG A 71 -3.42 0.50 18.41
CA ARG A 71 -3.65 -0.94 18.49
C ARG A 71 -2.79 -1.63 17.46
N GLN A 72 -2.14 -2.72 17.85
CA GLN A 72 -1.49 -3.60 16.90
C GLN A 72 -2.57 -4.28 16.04
N PRO A 73 -2.53 -4.17 14.71
CA PRO A 73 -3.48 -4.86 13.86
C PRO A 73 -3.18 -6.37 13.89
N SER A 74 -4.20 -7.19 14.17
CA SER A 74 -4.14 -8.64 13.90
C SER A 74 -4.45 -8.87 12.43
N ILE A 75 -3.57 -9.58 11.73
CA ILE A 75 -3.78 -10.00 10.34
C ILE A 75 -3.96 -11.52 10.38
N GLU A 76 -5.19 -11.98 10.25
CA GLU A 76 -5.52 -13.42 10.29
C GLU A 76 -5.30 -14.08 8.93
N PHE A 77 -5.67 -13.39 7.85
CA PHE A 77 -5.61 -13.93 6.50
C PHE A 77 -5.23 -12.85 5.49
N VAL A 78 -4.45 -13.26 4.48
CA VAL A 78 -4.04 -12.45 3.34
C VAL A 78 -4.41 -13.23 2.08
N SER A 79 -5.27 -12.68 1.23
CA SER A 79 -5.63 -13.30 -0.05
C SER A 79 -4.46 -13.18 -1.04
N VAL A 80 -3.95 -14.33 -1.47
CA VAL A 80 -2.89 -14.49 -2.48
C VAL A 80 -3.47 -14.96 -3.82
N GLU A 81 -4.78 -14.88 -4.00
CA GLU A 81 -5.46 -15.27 -5.22
C GLU A 81 -5.09 -14.35 -6.40
N SER A 82 -5.07 -14.93 -7.61
CA SER A 82 -4.84 -14.18 -8.84
C SER A 82 -5.81 -13.01 -8.95
N LYS A 83 -5.30 -11.87 -9.41
CA LYS A 83 -6.11 -10.68 -9.75
C LYS A 83 -6.44 -10.61 -11.24
N GLN A 84 -6.02 -11.62 -12.00
CA GLN A 84 -6.43 -11.86 -13.38
C GLN A 84 -7.58 -12.87 -13.32
N GLY A 85 -8.79 -12.39 -13.59
CA GLY A 85 -9.99 -13.21 -13.77
C GLY A 85 -10.27 -13.45 -15.24
#